data_AF-A0A326QFA8-F1
#
_entry.id   AF-A0A326QFA8-F1
#
_cell.length_a   1.000
_cell.length_b   1.000
_cell.length_c   1.000
_cell.angle_alpha   90.00
_cell.angle_beta   90.00
_cell.angle_gamma   90.00
#
_symmetry.space_group_name_H-M   'P 1'
#
loop_
_entity.id
_entity.type
_entity.pdbx_description
1 polymer ?
#
loop_
_entity_poly.entity_id
_entity_poly.type
_entity_poly.pdbx_seq_one_letter_code
_entity_poly.pdbx_strand_id
1 'polypeptide(L)'
;MAEPRPRRISYGHRQHEQPRVPDGGHYLQSKVRSDVWQALQQLRQQHGLSISGAAHHLMRLGAGLEPLPPLNTSPQQSHGD
;
A
#
# COMPACT_ATOMS: atom_id res chain seq x y z
N MET A 1 41.44 0.31 -34.62
CA MET A 1 41.68 0.15 -33.16
C MET A 1 40.46 0.74 -32.45
N ALA A 2 39.56 -0.08 -31.91
CA ALA A 2 38.35 0.41 -31.23
C ALA A 2 38.51 0.24 -29.72
N GLU A 3 38.43 1.33 -28.96
CA GLU A 3 38.54 1.34 -27.50
C GLU A 3 37.39 0.57 -26.82
N PRO A 4 37.66 -0.18 -25.74
CA PRO A 4 36.61 -0.82 -24.95
C PRO A 4 35.90 0.21 -24.07
N ARG A 5 34.62 0.48 -24.35
CA ARG A 5 33.77 1.32 -23.49
C ARG A 5 33.63 0.68 -22.09
N PRO A 6 33.78 1.44 -20.99
CA PRO A 6 33.70 0.89 -19.64
C PRO A 6 32.28 0.36 -19.38
N ARG A 7 32.21 -0.90 -18.93
CA ARG A 7 30.95 -1.52 -18.49
C ARG A 7 30.44 -0.77 -17.27
N ARG A 8 29.30 -0.11 -17.42
CA ARG A 8 28.61 0.63 -16.35
C ARG A 8 28.24 -0.35 -15.24
N ILE A 9 28.96 -0.28 -14.11
CA ILE A 9 28.67 -1.10 -12.93
C ILE A 9 27.41 -0.50 -12.29
N SER A 10 26.26 -1.07 -12.62
CA SER A 10 24.99 -0.72 -11.97
C SER A 10 24.93 -1.35 -10.58
N TYR A 11 25.28 -0.59 -9.55
CA TYR A 11 24.90 -0.90 -8.17
C TYR A 11 23.41 -0.57 -7.97
N GLY A 12 22.55 -1.27 -8.71
CA GLY A 12 21.11 -1.24 -8.51
C GLY A 12 20.73 -2.47 -7.72
N HIS A 13 20.59 -2.34 -6.40
CA HIS A 13 19.91 -3.36 -5.60
C HIS A 13 18.56 -3.63 -6.26
N ARG A 14 18.37 -4.87 -6.73
CA ARG A 14 17.19 -5.38 -7.42
C ARG A 14 16.00 -5.53 -6.45
N GLN A 15 15.71 -4.50 -5.66
CA GLN A 15 14.82 -4.66 -4.51
C GLN A 15 13.37 -4.90 -4.90
N HIS A 16 12.92 -4.50 -6.09
CA HIS A 16 11.59 -4.86 -6.56
C HIS A 16 11.61 -4.94 -8.09
N GLU A 17 11.58 -6.15 -8.65
CA GLU A 17 11.01 -6.31 -9.99
C GLU A 17 9.57 -5.80 -9.92
N GLN A 18 9.32 -4.62 -10.49
CA GLN A 18 7.95 -4.16 -10.68
C GLN A 18 7.26 -5.18 -11.58
N PRO A 19 6.11 -5.75 -11.17
CA PRO A 19 5.29 -6.55 -12.07
C PRO A 19 4.96 -5.68 -13.29
N ARG A 20 5.24 -6.17 -14.49
CA ARG A 20 4.69 -5.56 -15.72
C ARG A 20 3.18 -5.78 -15.67
N VAL A 21 2.46 -4.75 -15.26
CA VAL A 21 1.00 -4.76 -15.15
C VAL A 21 0.41 -4.79 -16.56
N PRO A 22 -0.61 -5.62 -16.85
CA PRO A 22 -1.42 -5.47 -18.06
C PRO A 22 -2.03 -4.06 -18.10
N ASP A 23 -2.12 -3.46 -19.30
CA ASP A 23 -2.52 -2.07 -19.52
C ASP A 23 -3.68 -1.60 -18.62
N GLY A 24 -3.43 -0.58 -17.77
CA GLY A 24 -4.48 0.21 -17.10
C GLY A 24 -4.36 0.42 -15.58
N GLY A 25 -3.42 -0.24 -14.88
CA GLY A 25 -3.29 -0.09 -13.42
C GLY A 25 -2.24 0.94 -12.99
N HIS A 26 -2.62 1.90 -12.13
CA HIS A 26 -1.68 2.78 -11.42
C HIS A 26 -1.45 2.27 -9.99
N TYR A 27 -0.19 2.03 -9.63
CA TYR A 27 0.20 1.60 -8.28
C TYR A 27 1.03 2.68 -7.61
N LEU A 28 0.73 2.93 -6.33
CA LEU A 28 1.56 3.77 -5.49
C LEU A 28 2.29 2.90 -4.47
N GLN A 29 3.62 2.97 -4.48
CA GLN A 29 4.47 2.28 -3.51
C GLN A 29 5.09 3.32 -2.58
N SER A 30 4.96 3.10 -1.27
CA SER A 30 5.58 3.92 -0.24
C SER A 30 6.44 3.07 0.68
N LYS A 31 7.49 3.68 1.24
CA LYS A 31 8.28 3.09 2.32
C LYS A 31 7.86 3.72 3.63
N VAL A 32 7.67 2.90 4.65
CA VAL A 32 7.35 3.33 6.00
C VAL A 32 8.41 2.82 6.96
N ARG A 33 8.53 3.47 8.11
CA ARG A 33 9.35 2.97 9.21
C ARG A 33 8.79 1.64 9.73
N SER A 34 9.66 0.83 10.34
CA SER A 34 9.30 -0.51 10.81
C SER A 34 8.24 -0.51 11.91
N ASP A 35 8.27 0.49 12.80
CA ASP A 35 7.27 0.69 13.85
C ASP A 35 5.89 1.03 13.26
N VAL A 36 5.84 1.90 12.26
CA VAL A 36 4.61 2.22 11.53
C VAL A 36 4.07 0.97 10.83
N TRP A 37 4.95 0.17 10.21
CA TRP A 37 4.53 -1.09 9.60
C TRP A 37 3.89 -2.06 10.60
N GLN A 38 4.45 -2.19 11.80
CA GLN A 38 3.87 -3.01 12.87
C GLN A 38 2.48 -2.50 13.29
N ALA A 39 2.32 -1.19 13.46
CA ALA A 39 1.03 -0.59 13.79
C ALA A 39 -0.03 -0.85 12.70
N LEU A 40 0.35 -0.74 11.42
CA LEU A 40 -0.55 -1.06 10.30
C LEU A 40 -0.99 -2.53 10.31
N GLN A 41 -0.07 -3.45 10.60
CA GLN A 41 -0.37 -4.87 10.67
C GLN A 41 -1.34 -5.20 11.82
N GLN A 42 -1.18 -4.54 12.98
CA GLN A 42 -2.10 -4.69 14.11
C GLN A 42 -3.49 -4.16 13.78
N LEU A 43 -3.59 -2.94 13.24
CA LEU A 43 -4.87 -2.35 12.81
C LEU A 43 -5.59 -3.22 11.78
N ARG A 44 -4.84 -3.75 10.80
CA ARG A 44 -5.36 -4.69 9.83
C ARG A 44 -6.00 -5.91 10.49
N GLN A 45 -5.32 -6.54 11.46
CA GLN A 45 -5.84 -7.72 12.14
C GLN A 45 -7.04 -7.41 13.03
N GLN A 46 -6.97 -6.32 13.79
CA GLN A 46 -8.03 -5.91 14.73
C GLN A 46 -9.32 -5.53 14.01
N HIS A 47 -9.22 -4.87 12.85
CA HIS A 47 -10.38 -4.31 12.14
C HIS A 47 -10.70 -5.04 10.83
N GLY A 48 -9.99 -6.12 10.51
CA GLY A 48 -10.17 -6.85 9.25
C GLY A 48 -9.91 -6.01 8.00
N LEU A 49 -8.98 -5.05 8.06
CA LEU A 49 -8.72 -4.10 6.97
C LEU A 49 -7.69 -4.63 5.95
N SER A 50 -7.74 -4.12 4.72
CA SER A 50 -6.59 -4.19 3.83
C SER A 50 -5.43 -3.33 4.35
N ILE A 51 -4.22 -3.50 3.82
CA ILE A 51 -3.06 -2.64 4.19
C ILE A 51 -3.34 -1.18 3.87
N SER A 52 -3.92 -0.89 2.69
CA SER A 52 -4.30 0.48 2.33
C SER A 52 -5.40 1.02 3.24
N GLY A 53 -6.36 0.18 3.63
CA GLY A 53 -7.41 0.50 4.59
C GLY A 53 -6.83 0.83 5.97
N ALA A 54 -5.90 0.02 6.48
CA ALA A 54 -5.22 0.28 7.75
C ALA A 54 -4.39 1.57 7.71
N ALA A 55 -3.73 1.86 6.59
CA ALA A 55 -2.99 3.11 6.40
C ALA A 55 -3.92 4.33 6.41
N HIS A 56 -5.05 4.24 5.69
CA HIS A 56 -6.06 5.27 5.71
C HIS A 56 -6.67 5.46 7.11
N HIS A 57 -6.96 4.37 7.82
CA HIS A 57 -7.45 4.42 9.20
C HIS A 57 -6.46 5.15 10.11
N LEU A 58 -5.18 4.81 10.05
CA LEU A 58 -4.14 5.45 10.87
C LEU A 58 -4.02 6.95 10.57
N MET A 59 -4.11 7.36 9.29
CA MET A 59 -4.10 8.77 8.90
C MET A 59 -5.30 9.53 9.46
N ARG A 60 -6.50 8.91 9.49
CA ARG A 60 -7.70 9.52 10.07
C ARG A 60 -7.55 9.77 11.57
N LEU A 61 -7.06 8.78 12.31
CA LEU A 61 -6.79 8.93 13.74
C LEU A 61 -5.81 10.08 14.03
N GLY A 62 -4.73 10.17 13.25
CA GLY A 62 -3.75 11.26 13.38
C GLY A 62 -4.31 12.65 13.05
N ALA A 63 -5.35 12.71 12.22
CA ALA A 63 -6.07 13.94 11.88
C ALA A 63 -7.23 14.27 12.85
N GLY A 64 -7.44 13.47 13.90
CA GLY A 64 -8.57 13.62 14.82
C GLY A 64 -9.93 13.28 14.20
N LEU A 65 -9.93 12.50 13.12
CA LEU A 65 -11.14 12.03 12.45
C LEU A 65 -11.56 10.67 12.98
N GLU A 66 -12.86 10.41 12.93
CA GLU A 66 -13.43 9.10 13.28
C GLU A 66 -12.78 7.96 12.49
N PRO A 67 -12.58 6.78 13.11
CA PRO A 67 -11.96 5.62 12.45
C PRO A 67 -12.77 5.13 11.24
N LEU A 68 -12.12 4.36 10.35
CA LEU A 68 -12.84 3.71 9.25
C LEU A 68 -13.87 2.71 9.81
N PRO A 69 -15.12 2.72 9.32
CA PRO A 69 -16.11 1.73 9.70
C PRO A 69 -15.65 0.33 9.27
N PRO A 70 -16.05 -0.72 10.01
CA PRO A 70 -15.69 -2.09 9.67
C PRO A 70 -16.26 -2.45 8.29
N LEU A 71 -15.45 -3.02 7.41
CA LEU A 71 -15.84 -3.36 6.04
C LEU A 71 -16.97 -4.42 5.96
N ASN A 72 -17.29 -5.08 7.08
CA ASN A 72 -18.36 -6.08 7.18
C ASN A 72 -19.77 -5.51 7.35
N THR A 73 -19.94 -4.19 7.42
CA THR A 73 -21.27 -3.60 7.26
C THR A 73 -21.55 -3.44 5.78
N SER A 74 -22.03 -4.49 5.11
CA SER A 74 -22.81 -4.27 3.89
C SER A 74 -23.93 -3.30 4.25
N PRO A 75 -24.08 -2.14 3.60
CA PRO A 75 -25.39 -1.55 3.52
C PRO A 75 -26.19 -2.55 2.69
N GLN A 76 -27.03 -3.35 3.36
CA GLN A 76 -28.13 -4.01 2.68
C GLN A 76 -28.89 -2.88 2.01
N GLN A 77 -28.70 -2.75 0.70
CA GLN A 77 -29.47 -1.83 -0.11
C GLN A 77 -30.93 -2.24 0.10
N SER A 78 -31.67 -1.48 0.89
CA SER A 78 -33.13 -1.56 0.90
C SER A 78 -33.58 -1.05 -0.46
N HIS A 79 -33.71 -1.96 -1.41
CA HIS A 79 -34.55 -1.74 -2.58
C HIS A 79 -35.97 -1.58 -2.02
N GLY A 80 -36.42 -0.33 -1.89
CA GLY A 80 -37.79 -0.02 -1.55
C GLY A 80 -38.64 -0.21 -2.80
N ASP A 81 -39.59 -1.13 -2.71
CA ASP A 81 -40.85 -1.10 -3.46
C ASP A 81 -41.92 -0.41 -2.58
#